data_AF-A0AAD8K9V3-F1
#
_entry.id   AF-A0AAD8K9V3-F1
#
_cell.length_a   1.000
_cell.length_b   1.000
_cell.length_c   1.000
_cell.angle_alpha   90.00
_cell.angle_beta   90.00
_cell.angle_gamma   90.00
#
_symmetry.space_group_name_H-M   'P 1'
#
loop_
_entity.id
_entity.type
_entity.pdbx_description
1 polymer ?
#
loop_
_entity_poly.entity_id
_entity_poly.type
_entity_poly.pdbx_seq_one_letter_code
_entity_poly.pdbx_strand_id
1 'polypeptide(L)'
;MFPACYGSKQTLNPRMITMTMNSRPDVKKQEFSLQLQKNSPQVTSQTRLRFDRKQADQLCVPNKKHEFGQFVAREAVLDEEYWTAAWLRAETHWENRTDDRFADSYKKKFTEQEFNALKRQSETKLGQKSACIVTVKKEHKNERHTVLKSLVGTLDVSIRPFLHGETFPGEKVKAPIFNSKERKELKSQYGYIANLCVAKSARRQGIARNMLHFAINSALSDGAEQVYVHVHRNNIAAQELYEKLGFKMVELATPQLSRDKMYLLCYIP
;
A
#
# COMPACT_ATOMS: atom_id res chain seq x y z
N MET A 1 -7.13 11.16 -13.36
CA MET A 1 -5.84 11.80 -13.05
C MET A 1 -5.65 11.74 -11.53
N PHE A 2 -4.42 11.46 -11.07
CA PHE A 2 -3.98 11.03 -9.72
C PHE A 2 -4.46 11.86 -8.51
N PRO A 3 -4.27 11.39 -7.25
CA PRO A 3 -3.69 10.10 -6.80
C PRO A 3 -4.59 9.29 -5.82
N ALA A 4 -4.15 8.07 -5.48
CA ALA A 4 -4.49 7.44 -4.21
C ALA A 4 -3.28 7.52 -3.26
N CYS A 5 -3.52 8.07 -2.06
CA CYS A 5 -2.80 7.82 -0.81
C CYS A 5 -1.25 7.86 -0.80
N TYR A 6 -0.68 9.07 -0.69
CA TYR A 6 0.42 9.31 0.26
C TYR A 6 -0.02 10.40 1.23
N GLY A 7 -0.26 10.03 2.49
CA GLY A 7 -0.59 11.00 3.54
C GLY A 7 0.62 11.87 3.85
N SER A 8 0.46 13.19 3.76
CA SER A 8 1.53 14.16 4.00
C SER A 8 1.98 14.12 5.46
N LYS A 9 3.14 13.49 5.73
CA LYS A 9 3.89 13.76 6.95
C LYS A 9 4.43 15.19 6.87
N GLN A 10 4.09 16.01 7.86
CA GLN A 10 4.61 17.37 7.98
C GLN A 10 6.13 17.33 8.15
N THR A 11 6.87 17.70 7.12
CA THR A 11 8.29 18.04 7.23
C THR A 11 8.40 19.52 7.60
N LEU A 12 8.85 19.79 8.82
CA LEU A 12 9.26 21.13 9.27
C LEU A 12 10.29 21.69 8.28
N ASN A 13 10.07 22.94 7.88
CA ASN A 13 10.78 23.59 6.78
C ASN A 13 12.03 24.33 7.32
N PRO A 14 13.27 23.89 7.02
CA PRO A 14 14.47 24.65 7.34
C PRO A 14 14.59 25.81 6.33
N ARG A 15 14.76 27.04 6.84
CA ARG A 15 14.90 28.24 6.01
C ARG A 15 16.07 28.10 5.02
N MET A 16 15.83 28.37 3.74
CA MET A 16 16.91 28.57 2.77
C MET A 16 17.72 29.80 3.17
N ILE A 17 19.01 29.59 3.46
CA ILE A 17 20.00 30.66 3.53
C ILE A 17 20.72 30.67 2.18
N THR A 18 20.56 31.76 1.43
CA THR A 18 21.26 31.97 0.16
C THR A 18 22.70 32.36 0.43
N MET A 19 23.67 31.62 -0.13
CA MET A 19 25.07 32.05 -0.16
C MET A 19 25.63 31.96 -1.58
N THR A 20 25.94 33.13 -2.14
CA THR A 20 26.67 33.31 -3.40
C THR A 20 28.17 33.09 -3.17
N MET A 21 28.82 32.29 -4.02
CA MET A 21 30.25 31.99 -3.94
C MET A 21 31.04 32.75 -5.01
N ASN A 22 32.03 33.55 -4.59
CA ASN A 22 33.05 34.14 -5.46
C ASN A 22 34.45 33.61 -5.07
N SER A 23 35.23 33.23 -6.10
CA SER A 23 36.71 33.17 -6.20
C SER A 23 37.60 32.66 -5.03
N ARG A 24 38.45 31.67 -5.38
CA ARG A 24 39.62 31.10 -4.66
C ARG A 24 40.79 32.11 -4.49
N PRO A 25 41.97 31.78 -3.87
CA PRO A 25 42.45 30.54 -3.22
C PRO A 25 42.93 30.81 -1.74
N ASP A 26 43.78 30.07 -1.01
CA ASP A 26 44.61 28.85 -1.18
C ASP A 26 44.97 28.23 0.20
N VAL A 27 46.01 27.36 0.25
CA VAL A 27 46.90 26.98 1.38
C VAL A 27 46.65 25.63 2.08
N LYS A 28 47.45 24.66 1.61
CA LYS A 28 48.16 23.55 2.29
C LYS A 28 47.42 22.32 2.85
N LYS A 29 47.92 21.19 2.33
CA LYS A 29 47.73 19.78 2.66
C LYS A 29 48.31 19.43 4.04
N GLN A 30 47.62 18.62 4.83
CA GLN A 30 48.26 17.72 5.78
C GLN A 30 47.43 16.44 5.95
N GLU A 31 48.05 15.28 5.74
CA GLU A 31 47.44 13.96 5.92
C GLU A 31 47.53 13.55 7.39
N PHE A 32 46.47 12.95 7.93
CA PHE A 32 46.61 12.11 9.14
C PHE A 32 45.71 10.89 9.07
N SER A 33 46.35 9.73 8.96
CA SER A 33 45.72 8.43 8.88
C SER A 33 45.38 7.93 10.29
N LEU A 34 44.10 7.78 10.63
CA LEU A 34 43.69 6.98 11.78
C LEU A 34 42.56 6.03 11.39
N GLN A 35 42.84 4.75 11.60
CA GLN A 35 41.90 3.65 11.42
C GLN A 35 40.79 3.76 12.48
N LEU A 36 39.52 3.63 12.07
CA LEU A 36 38.46 3.27 13.01
C LEU A 36 37.99 1.84 12.75
N GLN A 37 38.02 1.05 13.80
CA GLN A 37 37.77 -0.39 13.75
C GLN A 37 36.30 -0.71 13.46
N LYS A 38 36.09 -1.89 12.89
CA LYS A 38 34.79 -2.57 12.82
C LYS A 38 34.17 -2.60 14.21
N ASN A 39 32.90 -2.20 14.34
CA ASN A 39 31.82 -3.09 14.77
C ASN A 39 30.48 -2.33 14.89
N SER A 40 29.62 -2.49 13.89
CA SER A 40 28.17 -2.47 14.07
C SER A 40 27.57 -3.52 13.14
N PRO A 41 26.62 -4.36 13.60
CA PRO A 41 26.01 -5.36 12.74
C PRO A 41 25.05 -4.66 11.76
N GLN A 42 25.54 -4.38 10.56
CA GLN A 42 24.69 -4.02 9.44
C GLN A 42 23.82 -5.23 9.08
N VAL A 43 22.59 -5.26 9.59
CA VAL A 43 21.52 -6.14 9.07
C VAL A 43 20.98 -5.52 7.77
N THR A 44 21.86 -5.31 6.81
CA THR A 44 21.50 -5.05 5.41
C THR A 44 21.25 -6.39 4.73
N SER A 45 20.14 -7.03 5.11
CA SER A 45 19.56 -8.11 4.30
C SER A 45 19.00 -7.49 3.02
N GLN A 46 19.89 -7.18 2.08
CA GLN A 46 19.50 -6.94 0.69
C GLN A 46 19.04 -8.28 0.12
N THR A 47 17.74 -8.58 0.24
CA THR A 47 17.15 -9.73 -0.43
C THR A 47 17.35 -9.57 -1.94
N ARG A 48 18.24 -10.41 -2.49
CA ARG A 48 18.61 -10.38 -3.91
C ARG A 48 17.45 -10.90 -4.74
N LEU A 49 16.57 -9.98 -5.13
CA LEU A 49 15.41 -10.21 -6.01
C LEU A 49 15.80 -11.04 -7.24
N ARG A 50 15.03 -12.09 -7.52
CA ARG A 50 15.24 -13.00 -8.66
C ARG A 50 14.15 -12.81 -9.70
N PHE A 51 14.34 -11.88 -10.62
CA PHE A 51 13.34 -11.52 -11.64
C PHE A 51 12.93 -12.68 -12.56
N ASP A 52 13.80 -13.69 -12.76
CA ASP A 52 13.52 -14.90 -13.55
C ASP A 52 12.79 -16.01 -12.77
N ARG A 53 12.40 -15.74 -11.51
CA ARG A 53 11.70 -16.72 -10.67
C ARG A 53 10.32 -17.04 -11.24
N LYS A 54 10.05 -18.33 -11.45
CA LYS A 54 8.75 -18.86 -11.86
C LYS A 54 7.74 -18.79 -10.71
N GLN A 55 6.46 -18.77 -11.05
CA GLN A 55 5.39 -18.82 -10.06
C GLN A 55 5.47 -20.12 -9.23
N ALA A 56 5.18 -20.02 -7.93
CA ALA A 56 5.24 -21.13 -7.00
C ALA A 56 3.87 -21.35 -6.33
N ASP A 57 2.99 -22.10 -6.99
CA ASP A 57 1.63 -22.37 -6.49
C ASP A 57 1.61 -23.16 -5.16
N GLN A 58 2.72 -23.82 -4.80
CA GLN A 58 2.87 -24.67 -3.61
C GLN A 58 3.11 -23.91 -2.29
N LEU A 59 3.44 -22.60 -2.33
CA LEU A 59 3.74 -21.82 -1.11
C LEU A 59 2.49 -21.26 -0.41
N CYS A 60 1.30 -21.55 -0.93
CA CYS A 60 0.06 -20.91 -0.50
C CYS A 60 -0.84 -21.89 0.25
N VAL A 61 -1.25 -21.52 1.47
CA VAL A 61 -2.21 -22.32 2.25
C VAL A 61 -3.53 -22.41 1.47
N PRO A 62 -4.12 -23.61 1.23
CA PRO A 62 -5.31 -23.77 0.39
C PRO A 62 -6.49 -22.87 0.76
N ASN A 63 -6.69 -22.60 2.05
CA ASN A 63 -7.80 -21.80 2.58
C ASN A 63 -7.54 -20.27 2.54
N LYS A 64 -6.44 -19.81 1.92
CA LYS A 64 -6.07 -18.38 1.79
C LYS A 64 -5.88 -17.93 0.33
N LYS A 65 -6.66 -18.51 -0.60
CA LYS A 65 -6.72 -18.08 -1.99
C LYS A 65 -8.16 -18.03 -2.50
N HIS A 66 -8.42 -17.13 -3.43
CA HIS A 66 -9.68 -17.01 -4.16
C HIS A 66 -9.42 -17.16 -5.65
N GLU A 67 -10.00 -18.20 -6.27
CA GLU A 67 -9.80 -18.51 -7.69
C GLU A 67 -11.00 -18.04 -8.52
N PHE A 68 -10.74 -17.38 -9.65
CA PHE A 68 -11.79 -16.90 -10.56
C PHE A 68 -11.28 -16.90 -12.00
N GLY A 69 -11.89 -17.73 -12.85
CA GLY A 69 -11.42 -17.94 -14.22
C GLY A 69 -9.94 -18.33 -14.28
N GLN A 70 -9.18 -17.61 -15.10
CA GLN A 70 -7.73 -17.77 -15.27
C GLN A 70 -6.87 -17.09 -14.19
N PHE A 71 -7.47 -16.60 -13.10
CA PHE A 71 -6.79 -15.81 -12.07
C PHE A 71 -6.91 -16.42 -10.67
N VAL A 72 -5.96 -16.07 -9.80
CA VAL A 72 -5.95 -16.38 -8.37
C VAL A 72 -5.59 -15.12 -7.58
N ALA A 73 -6.47 -14.68 -6.68
CA ALA A 73 -6.16 -13.67 -5.67
C ALA A 73 -5.69 -14.37 -4.37
N ARG A 74 -4.63 -13.86 -3.75
CA ARG A 74 -4.06 -14.38 -2.49
C ARG A 74 -3.14 -13.37 -1.84
N GLU A 75 -2.70 -13.65 -0.62
CA GLU A 75 -1.62 -12.93 0.06
C GLU A 75 -0.28 -13.10 -0.70
N ALA A 76 0.53 -12.04 -0.70
CA ALA A 76 1.88 -12.01 -1.27
C ALA A 76 2.88 -12.67 -0.30
N VAL A 77 3.67 -13.61 -0.82
CA VAL A 77 4.61 -14.42 -0.04
C VAL A 77 6.05 -14.14 -0.44
N LEU A 78 6.30 -13.77 -1.71
CA LEU A 78 7.63 -13.59 -2.25
C LEU A 78 8.01 -12.11 -2.36
N ASP A 79 9.27 -11.77 -2.09
CA ASP A 79 9.80 -10.41 -2.31
C ASP A 79 9.64 -9.98 -3.79
N GLU A 80 9.72 -10.92 -4.73
CA GLU A 80 9.42 -10.66 -6.14
C GLU A 80 7.96 -10.22 -6.38
N GLU A 81 6.99 -10.71 -5.58
CA GLU A 81 5.58 -10.33 -5.67
C GLU A 81 5.35 -8.94 -5.08
N TYR A 82 5.96 -8.64 -3.93
CA TYR A 82 5.95 -7.30 -3.33
C TYR A 82 6.60 -6.26 -4.26
N TRP A 83 7.71 -6.59 -4.91
CA TRP A 83 8.36 -5.71 -5.88
C TRP A 83 7.50 -5.49 -7.12
N THR A 84 6.91 -6.56 -7.66
CA THR A 84 6.04 -6.46 -8.85
C THR A 84 4.75 -5.70 -8.54
N ALA A 85 4.17 -5.86 -7.35
CA ALA A 85 3.06 -5.06 -6.86
C ALA A 85 3.42 -3.57 -6.76
N ALA A 86 4.58 -3.24 -6.18
CA ALA A 86 5.09 -1.87 -6.11
C ALA A 86 5.33 -1.27 -7.50
N TRP A 87 5.90 -2.04 -8.44
CA TRP A 87 6.11 -1.62 -9.82
C TRP A 87 4.79 -1.38 -10.56
N LEU A 88 3.81 -2.26 -10.39
CA LEU A 88 2.48 -2.11 -10.96
C LEU A 88 1.79 -0.83 -10.45
N ARG A 89 1.91 -0.52 -9.15
CA ARG A 89 1.42 0.77 -8.59
C ARG A 89 2.13 1.94 -9.24
N ALA A 90 3.46 1.87 -9.41
CA ALA A 90 4.23 2.89 -10.11
C ALA A 90 3.73 3.09 -11.56
N GLU A 91 3.63 2.04 -12.37
CA GLU A 91 3.15 2.15 -13.76
C GLU A 91 1.79 2.83 -13.83
N THR A 92 0.84 2.40 -12.99
CA THR A 92 -0.48 3.01 -12.96
C THR A 92 -0.48 4.46 -12.48
N HIS A 93 0.47 4.88 -11.63
CA HIS A 93 0.66 6.27 -11.20
C HIS A 93 1.25 7.18 -12.28
N TRP A 94 1.83 6.64 -13.37
CA TRP A 94 2.33 7.43 -14.51
C TRP A 94 1.60 7.16 -15.83
N GLU A 95 0.55 6.32 -15.84
CA GLU A 95 -0.20 5.89 -17.04
C GLU A 95 -0.70 7.00 -17.97
N ASN A 96 -0.95 8.19 -17.43
CA ASN A 96 -1.48 9.35 -18.16
C ASN A 96 -0.40 10.44 -18.42
N ARG A 97 0.88 10.14 -18.18
CA ARG A 97 2.02 11.03 -18.44
C ARG A 97 2.92 10.41 -19.49
N THR A 98 2.63 10.67 -20.76
CA THR A 98 3.30 10.06 -21.91
C THR A 98 4.59 10.76 -22.34
N ASP A 99 4.89 11.95 -21.79
CA ASP A 99 5.95 12.85 -22.28
C ASP A 99 6.91 13.29 -21.15
N ASP A 100 7.31 12.34 -20.30
CA ASP A 100 8.30 12.58 -19.24
C ASP A 100 9.55 11.74 -19.50
N ARG A 101 10.65 12.40 -19.93
CA ARG A 101 11.95 11.78 -20.22
C ARG A 101 12.56 11.04 -19.02
N PHE A 102 12.07 11.29 -17.80
CA PHE A 102 12.53 10.65 -16.58
C PHE A 102 11.47 9.73 -15.96
N ALA A 103 10.37 9.42 -16.67
CA ALA A 103 9.28 8.58 -16.17
C ALA A 103 9.78 7.26 -15.56
N ASP A 104 10.75 6.59 -16.19
CA ASP A 104 11.23 5.28 -15.72
C ASP A 104 12.14 5.38 -14.48
N SER A 105 12.90 6.47 -14.32
CA SER A 105 13.68 6.69 -13.09
C SER A 105 12.77 7.07 -11.92
N TYR A 106 11.70 7.83 -12.17
CA TYR A 106 10.66 8.11 -11.18
C TYR A 106 9.88 6.84 -10.80
N LYS A 107 9.44 6.02 -11.77
CA LYS A 107 8.80 4.71 -11.50
C LYS A 107 9.69 3.82 -10.65
N LYS A 108 10.98 3.71 -10.98
CA LYS A 108 11.93 2.90 -10.20
C LYS A 108 12.06 3.40 -8.76
N LYS A 109 12.27 4.70 -8.56
CA LYS A 109 12.37 5.30 -7.22
C LYS A 109 11.08 5.13 -6.41
N PHE A 110 9.92 5.27 -7.04
CA PHE A 110 8.62 5.04 -6.41
C PHE A 110 8.43 3.55 -6.05
N THR A 111 8.81 2.63 -6.94
CA THR A 111 8.80 1.17 -6.70
C THR A 111 9.65 0.80 -5.50
N GLU A 112 10.87 1.34 -5.39
CA GLU A 112 11.76 1.12 -4.24
C GLU A 112 11.13 1.63 -2.94
N GLN A 113 10.42 2.77 -2.97
CA GLN A 113 9.74 3.31 -1.79
C GLN A 113 8.52 2.46 -1.37
N GLU A 114 7.66 2.09 -2.32
CA GLU A 114 6.51 1.20 -2.10
C GLU A 114 6.93 -0.18 -1.61
N PHE A 115 7.93 -0.81 -2.23
CA PHE A 115 8.44 -2.12 -1.81
C PHE A 115 8.92 -2.10 -0.36
N ASN A 116 9.74 -1.10 0.00
CA ASN A 116 10.21 -0.93 1.38
C ASN A 116 9.06 -0.63 2.37
N ALA A 117 8.01 0.07 1.93
CA ALA A 117 6.83 0.31 2.76
C ALA A 117 6.03 -0.98 2.99
N LEU A 118 5.84 -1.81 1.96
CA LEU A 118 5.16 -3.11 2.04
C LEU A 118 5.91 -4.09 2.96
N LYS A 119 7.24 -4.20 2.84
CA LYS A 119 8.05 -5.04 3.74
C LYS A 119 7.88 -4.64 5.21
N ARG A 120 7.94 -3.34 5.53
CA ARG A 120 7.69 -2.79 6.88
C ARG A 120 6.25 -2.93 7.38
N GLN A 121 5.28 -3.22 6.50
CA GLN A 121 3.89 -3.53 6.88
C GLN A 121 3.68 -5.02 7.12
N SER A 122 4.42 -5.89 6.41
CA SER A 122 4.43 -7.35 6.66
C SER A 122 5.09 -7.72 8.00
N GLU A 123 5.90 -6.84 8.57
CA GLU A 123 6.41 -6.92 9.94
C GLU A 123 5.28 -6.59 10.93
N THR A 124 4.55 -7.63 11.36
CA THR A 124 3.38 -7.54 12.25
C THR A 124 3.63 -6.63 13.45
N LYS A 125 2.85 -5.55 13.56
CA LYS A 125 2.80 -4.70 14.75
C LYS A 125 1.82 -5.27 15.76
N LEU A 126 2.12 -5.09 17.05
CA LEU A 126 1.30 -5.60 18.14
C LEU A 126 -0.16 -5.08 17.99
N GLY A 127 -1.09 -5.98 17.69
CA GLY A 127 -2.52 -5.67 17.51
C GLY A 127 -2.92 -5.08 16.15
N GLN A 128 -2.04 -5.09 15.13
CA GLN A 128 -2.39 -4.70 13.75
C GLN A 128 -1.90 -5.74 12.75
N LYS A 129 -2.83 -6.34 11.99
CA LYS A 129 -2.53 -7.26 10.88
C LYS A 129 -2.62 -6.49 9.57
N SER A 130 -1.62 -6.63 8.71
CA SER A 130 -1.60 -6.03 7.36
C SER A 130 -1.09 -7.03 6.34
N ALA A 131 -1.73 -7.09 5.19
CA ALA A 131 -1.41 -8.03 4.11
C ALA A 131 -1.50 -7.34 2.74
N CYS A 132 -0.53 -7.62 1.88
CA CYS A 132 -0.61 -7.29 0.45
C CYS A 132 -1.28 -8.45 -0.27
N ILE A 133 -2.46 -8.21 -0.84
CA ILE A 133 -3.16 -9.14 -1.72
C ILE A 133 -2.70 -8.90 -3.15
N VAL A 134 -2.32 -9.96 -3.83
CA VAL A 134 -1.93 -9.96 -5.24
C VAL A 134 -2.85 -10.87 -6.03
N THR A 135 -3.17 -10.49 -7.27
CA THR A 135 -3.78 -11.38 -8.25
C THR A 135 -2.75 -11.78 -9.28
N VAL A 136 -2.59 -13.09 -9.44
CA VAL A 136 -1.73 -13.71 -10.46
C VAL A 136 -2.58 -14.48 -11.49
N LYS A 137 -2.08 -14.56 -12.72
CA LYS A 137 -2.55 -15.51 -13.72
C LYS A 137 -2.19 -16.94 -13.28
N LYS A 138 -3.05 -17.90 -13.58
CA LYS A 138 -2.75 -19.35 -13.44
C LYS A 138 -1.72 -19.75 -14.49
N GLU A 139 -0.78 -20.63 -14.14
CA GLU A 139 0.05 -21.29 -15.15
C GLU A 139 -0.82 -22.28 -15.95
N HIS A 140 -0.69 -22.24 -17.28
CA HIS A 140 -1.26 -23.26 -18.16
C HIS A 140 -0.15 -24.20 -18.65
N LYS A 141 -0.49 -25.43 -19.06
CA LYS A 141 0.49 -26.51 -19.31
C LYS A 141 1.64 -26.15 -20.26
N ASN A 142 1.45 -25.19 -21.17
CA ASN A 142 2.46 -24.72 -22.13
C ASN A 142 3.04 -23.33 -21.81
N GLU A 143 2.54 -22.59 -20.82
CA GLU A 143 2.99 -21.24 -20.47
C GLU A 143 3.27 -21.12 -18.97
N ARG A 144 4.56 -21.20 -18.61
CA ARG A 144 5.05 -20.83 -17.27
C ARG A 144 5.49 -19.38 -17.27
N HIS A 145 4.85 -18.57 -16.45
CA HIS A 145 5.17 -17.15 -16.33
C HIS A 145 6.18 -16.94 -15.20
N THR A 146 7.05 -15.94 -15.33
CA THR A 146 7.77 -15.41 -14.18
C THR A 146 6.79 -14.65 -13.28
N VAL A 147 7.11 -14.52 -11.98
CA VAL A 147 6.31 -13.75 -11.02
C VAL A 147 5.95 -12.35 -11.56
N LEU A 148 6.90 -11.71 -12.24
CA LEU A 148 6.73 -10.39 -12.86
C LEU A 148 5.67 -10.37 -13.99
N LYS A 149 5.52 -11.47 -14.72
CA LYS A 149 4.60 -11.56 -15.88
C LYS A 149 3.21 -12.11 -15.51
N SER A 150 3.09 -12.80 -14.37
CA SER A 150 1.79 -13.34 -13.92
C SER A 150 0.98 -12.38 -13.08
N LEU A 151 1.61 -11.47 -12.31
CA LEU A 151 0.90 -10.52 -11.45
C LEU A 151 0.16 -9.45 -12.28
N VAL A 152 -1.15 -9.37 -12.09
CA VAL A 152 -2.07 -8.46 -12.82
C VAL A 152 -2.85 -7.51 -11.93
N GLY A 153 -2.80 -7.68 -10.60
CA GLY A 153 -3.43 -6.77 -9.65
C GLY A 153 -2.82 -6.84 -8.26
N THR A 154 -2.94 -5.73 -7.51
CA THR A 154 -2.48 -5.60 -6.12
C THR A 154 -3.46 -4.76 -5.29
N LEU A 155 -3.56 -5.06 -4.01
CA LEU A 155 -4.41 -4.37 -3.04
C LEU A 155 -3.81 -4.57 -1.64
N ASP A 156 -3.82 -3.54 -0.80
CA ASP A 156 -3.47 -3.68 0.61
C ASP A 156 -4.73 -3.79 1.46
N VAL A 157 -4.73 -4.75 2.40
CA VAL A 157 -5.74 -4.87 3.45
C VAL A 157 -5.06 -4.80 4.81
N SER A 158 -5.68 -4.09 5.77
CA SER A 158 -5.19 -4.03 7.14
C SER A 158 -6.34 -4.03 8.14
N ILE A 159 -6.22 -4.80 9.22
CA ILE A 159 -7.17 -4.85 10.33
C ILE A 159 -6.60 -3.98 11.46
N ARG A 160 -7.40 -3.03 11.93
CA ARG A 160 -6.99 -1.99 12.89
C ARG A 160 -8.08 -1.79 13.94
N PRO A 161 -7.74 -1.61 15.23
CA PRO A 161 -8.70 -1.15 16.22
C PRO A 161 -9.03 0.33 15.99
N PHE A 162 -10.26 0.73 16.34
CA PHE A 162 -10.58 2.16 16.51
C PHE A 162 -9.80 2.78 17.67
N LEU A 163 -9.43 4.05 17.53
CA LEU A 163 -8.98 4.87 18.65
C LEU A 163 -10.19 5.27 19.52
N HIS A 164 -9.94 5.68 20.76
CA HIS A 164 -11.02 5.96 21.70
C HIS A 164 -11.87 7.16 21.22
N GLY A 165 -13.16 6.90 21.00
CA GLY A 165 -14.13 7.87 20.49
C GLY A 165 -14.18 8.01 18.97
N GLU A 166 -13.34 7.30 18.20
CA GLU A 166 -13.50 7.25 16.73
C GLU A 166 -14.70 6.37 16.36
N THR A 167 -15.56 6.89 15.49
CA THR A 167 -16.65 6.14 14.84
C THR A 167 -16.28 5.71 13.42
N PHE A 168 -15.31 6.38 12.81
CA PHE A 168 -14.74 6.04 11.50
C PHE A 168 -13.23 6.34 11.44
N PRO A 169 -12.47 5.72 10.51
CA PRO A 169 -11.01 5.84 10.49
C PRO A 169 -10.52 7.27 10.26
N GLY A 170 -9.74 7.80 11.21
CA GLY A 170 -9.15 9.14 11.13
C GLY A 170 -10.08 10.28 11.57
N GLU A 171 -11.18 9.96 12.27
CA GLU A 171 -12.05 10.96 12.86
C GLU A 171 -11.30 11.83 13.89
N LYS A 172 -11.39 13.16 13.76
CA LYS A 172 -10.79 14.11 14.69
C LYS A 172 -11.64 14.30 15.94
N VAL A 173 -11.65 13.29 16.81
CA VAL A 173 -12.29 13.33 18.13
C VAL A 173 -11.61 14.38 19.01
N LYS A 174 -12.39 15.22 19.70
CA LYS A 174 -11.86 16.07 20.77
C LYS A 174 -11.55 15.19 21.98
N ALA A 175 -10.32 15.25 22.50
CA ALA A 175 -9.94 14.48 23.69
C ALA A 175 -10.90 14.78 24.86
N PRO A 176 -11.49 13.77 25.51
CA PRO A 176 -12.41 13.99 26.61
C PRO A 176 -11.66 14.60 27.80
N ILE A 177 -12.17 15.72 28.30
CA ILE A 177 -11.62 16.42 29.46
C ILE A 177 -12.16 15.73 30.72
N PHE A 178 -11.33 14.86 31.30
CA PHE A 178 -11.48 14.12 32.57
C PHE A 178 -12.42 12.89 32.64
N ASN A 179 -11.78 11.80 33.09
CA ASN A 179 -12.24 10.76 34.03
C ASN A 179 -13.35 9.73 33.72
N SER A 180 -12.89 8.46 33.68
CA SER A 180 -13.17 7.41 34.68
C SER A 180 -13.95 6.15 34.25
N LYS A 181 -13.52 5.02 34.83
CA LYS A 181 -14.02 3.64 34.68
C LYS A 181 -13.76 3.02 33.30
N GLU A 182 -12.59 2.39 33.20
CA GLU A 182 -12.24 1.45 32.14
C GLU A 182 -13.22 0.26 32.12
N ARG A 183 -14.30 0.36 31.36
CA ARG A 183 -14.89 -0.84 30.78
C ARG A 183 -13.89 -1.37 29.76
N LYS A 184 -13.49 -2.62 29.94
CA LYS A 184 -12.67 -3.38 28.98
C LYS A 184 -13.53 -3.79 27.78
N GLU A 185 -14.14 -2.80 27.13
CA GLU A 185 -14.84 -2.98 25.86
C GLU A 185 -13.81 -3.51 24.85
N LEU A 186 -14.16 -4.62 24.18
CA LEU A 186 -13.38 -5.06 23.03
C LEU A 186 -13.38 -3.90 22.04
N LYS A 187 -12.19 -3.36 21.73
CA LYS A 187 -12.07 -2.33 20.72
C LYS A 187 -12.47 -2.94 19.39
N SER A 188 -13.66 -2.59 18.91
CA SER A 188 -14.14 -2.91 17.57
C SER A 188 -13.00 -2.68 16.57
N GLN A 189 -12.81 -3.65 15.69
CA GLN A 189 -11.80 -3.58 14.64
C GLN A 189 -12.47 -3.31 13.30
N TYR A 190 -11.76 -2.59 12.45
CA TYR A 190 -12.17 -2.33 11.08
C TYR A 190 -11.11 -2.82 10.09
N GLY A 191 -11.59 -3.29 8.95
CA GLY A 191 -10.76 -3.53 7.77
C GLY A 191 -10.53 -2.20 7.05
N TYR A 192 -9.32 -1.98 6.57
CA TYR A 192 -8.98 -0.83 5.74
C TYR A 192 -8.30 -1.30 4.46
N ILE A 193 -8.95 -1.00 3.34
CA ILE A 193 -8.57 -1.37 1.98
C ILE A 193 -7.92 -0.17 1.30
N ALA A 194 -6.72 -0.38 0.74
CA ALA A 194 -5.93 0.68 0.11
C ALA A 194 -5.16 0.18 -1.12
N ASN A 195 -4.65 1.10 -1.94
CA ASN A 195 -3.71 0.81 -3.03
C ASN A 195 -4.22 -0.23 -4.06
N LEU A 196 -5.54 -0.33 -4.23
CA LEU A 196 -6.17 -1.17 -5.25
C LEU A 196 -5.72 -0.75 -6.65
N CYS A 197 -5.07 -1.69 -7.33
CA CYS A 197 -4.54 -1.48 -8.66
C CYS A 197 -4.70 -2.75 -9.52
N VAL A 198 -5.03 -2.56 -10.80
CA VAL A 198 -5.09 -3.62 -11.82
C VAL A 198 -4.37 -3.12 -13.07
N ALA A 199 -3.50 -3.96 -13.63
CA ALA A 199 -2.73 -3.71 -14.84
C ALA A 199 -3.65 -3.29 -15.99
N LYS A 200 -3.26 -2.27 -16.74
CA LYS A 200 -4.08 -1.66 -17.81
C LYS A 200 -4.64 -2.68 -18.80
N SER A 201 -3.82 -3.65 -19.20
CA SER A 201 -4.15 -4.76 -20.11
C SER A 201 -5.08 -5.83 -19.51
N ALA A 202 -5.25 -5.87 -18.18
CA ALA A 202 -6.08 -6.82 -17.46
C ALA A 202 -7.39 -6.20 -16.90
N ARG A 203 -7.63 -4.90 -17.14
CA ARG A 203 -8.86 -4.23 -16.68
C ARG A 203 -10.12 -4.77 -17.37
N ARG A 204 -11.27 -4.48 -16.76
CA ARG A 204 -12.62 -4.91 -17.19
C ARG A 204 -12.87 -6.43 -17.19
N GLN A 205 -11.92 -7.26 -16.74
CA GLN A 205 -12.06 -8.71 -16.58
C GLN A 205 -12.50 -9.15 -15.17
N GLY A 206 -13.18 -8.27 -14.41
CA GLY A 206 -13.67 -8.58 -13.06
C GLY A 206 -12.62 -8.76 -11.96
N ILE A 207 -11.32 -8.58 -12.25
CA ILE A 207 -10.20 -8.77 -11.29
C ILE A 207 -10.39 -7.94 -10.01
N ALA A 208 -10.59 -6.62 -10.13
CA ALA A 208 -10.74 -5.74 -8.98
C ALA A 208 -11.92 -6.13 -8.07
N ARG A 209 -13.04 -6.56 -8.66
CA ARG A 209 -14.23 -7.04 -7.92
C ARG A 209 -13.90 -8.29 -7.10
N ASN A 210 -13.22 -9.27 -7.70
CA ASN A 210 -12.85 -10.51 -7.02
C ASN A 210 -11.78 -10.31 -5.95
N MET A 211 -10.80 -9.42 -6.18
CA MET A 211 -9.83 -9.00 -5.17
C MET A 211 -10.50 -8.34 -3.96
N LEU A 212 -11.47 -7.46 -4.20
CA LEU A 212 -12.20 -6.79 -3.11
C LEU A 212 -13.04 -7.79 -2.31
N HIS A 213 -13.77 -8.71 -2.95
CA HIS A 213 -14.47 -9.81 -2.26
C HIS A 213 -13.51 -10.62 -1.36
N PHE A 214 -12.37 -11.03 -1.89
CA PHE A 214 -11.37 -11.76 -1.11
C PHE A 214 -10.82 -10.94 0.07
N ALA A 215 -10.52 -9.65 -0.14
CA ALA A 215 -10.01 -8.75 0.89
C ALA A 215 -11.04 -8.45 2.00
N ILE A 216 -12.31 -8.24 1.64
CA ILE A 216 -13.42 -8.06 2.59
C ILE A 216 -13.57 -9.34 3.42
N ASN A 217 -13.73 -10.50 2.77
CA ASN A 217 -13.88 -11.77 3.47
C ASN A 217 -12.69 -12.08 4.39
N SER A 218 -11.46 -11.75 3.97
CA SER A 218 -10.26 -11.88 4.81
C SER A 218 -10.34 -10.95 6.03
N ALA A 219 -10.69 -9.68 5.86
CA ALA A 219 -10.78 -8.73 6.97
C ALA A 219 -11.87 -9.11 7.98
N LEU A 220 -13.04 -9.53 7.50
CA LEU A 220 -14.15 -9.99 8.35
C LEU A 220 -13.79 -11.26 9.13
N SER A 221 -13.14 -12.23 8.46
CA SER A 221 -12.65 -13.47 9.10
C SER A 221 -11.54 -13.19 10.13
N ASP A 222 -10.80 -12.09 9.96
CA ASP A 222 -9.79 -11.60 10.90
C ASP A 222 -10.37 -10.71 12.02
N GLY A 223 -11.69 -10.61 12.14
CA GLY A 223 -12.38 -9.92 13.25
C GLY A 223 -12.77 -8.46 12.98
N ALA A 224 -12.71 -7.97 11.74
CA ALA A 224 -13.27 -6.68 11.39
C ALA A 224 -14.81 -6.72 11.38
N GLU A 225 -15.46 -5.76 12.02
CA GLU A 225 -16.93 -5.60 11.99
C GLU A 225 -17.40 -4.88 10.70
N GLN A 226 -16.53 -4.04 10.15
CA GLN A 226 -16.81 -3.18 8.99
C GLN A 226 -15.52 -2.87 8.21
N VAL A 227 -15.64 -2.60 6.91
CA VAL A 227 -14.51 -2.43 6.00
C VAL A 227 -14.58 -1.08 5.29
N TYR A 228 -13.49 -0.31 5.37
CA TYR A 228 -13.41 1.05 4.84
C TYR A 228 -12.46 1.18 3.65
N VAL A 229 -12.77 2.13 2.77
CA VAL A 229 -11.90 2.54 1.67
C VAL A 229 -12.02 4.03 1.41
N HIS A 230 -10.91 4.69 1.10
CA HIS A 230 -10.89 6.04 0.57
C HIS A 230 -10.88 6.02 -0.95
N VAL A 231 -11.73 6.83 -1.59
CA VAL A 231 -11.77 7.00 -3.04
C VAL A 231 -11.77 8.49 -3.39
N HIS A 232 -10.97 8.89 -4.39
CA HIS A 232 -10.93 10.27 -4.84
C HIS A 232 -12.17 10.59 -5.70
N ARG A 233 -12.78 11.78 -5.51
CA ARG A 233 -14.09 12.14 -6.07
C ARG A 233 -14.17 12.09 -7.61
N ASN A 234 -13.04 12.26 -8.30
CA ASN A 234 -12.97 12.13 -9.77
C ASN A 234 -12.82 10.67 -10.28
N ASN A 235 -12.65 9.69 -9.39
CA ASN A 235 -12.44 8.30 -9.77
C ASN A 235 -13.79 7.58 -9.85
N ILE A 236 -14.58 7.93 -10.86
CA ILE A 236 -15.95 7.43 -11.05
C ILE A 236 -15.96 5.90 -11.18
N ALA A 237 -15.03 5.33 -11.95
CA ALA A 237 -14.92 3.89 -12.15
C ALA A 237 -14.65 3.09 -10.86
N ALA A 238 -13.96 3.68 -9.87
CA ALA A 238 -13.78 3.06 -8.56
C ALA A 238 -15.02 3.26 -7.66
N GLN A 239 -15.65 4.44 -7.70
CA GLN A 239 -16.90 4.69 -6.96
C GLN A 239 -18.00 3.71 -7.37
N GLU A 240 -18.26 3.54 -8.68
CA GLU A 240 -19.20 2.55 -9.20
C GLU A 240 -18.85 1.11 -8.78
N LEU A 241 -17.56 0.77 -8.70
CA LEU A 241 -17.11 -0.56 -8.29
C LEU A 241 -17.42 -0.82 -6.82
N TYR A 242 -17.16 0.15 -5.95
CA TYR A 242 -17.45 0.05 -4.52
C TYR A 242 -18.96 0.04 -4.23
N GLU A 243 -19.73 0.89 -4.92
CA GLU A 243 -21.20 0.93 -4.82
C GLU A 243 -21.82 -0.42 -5.23
N LYS A 244 -21.38 -1.00 -6.37
CA LYS A 244 -21.81 -2.35 -6.82
C LYS A 244 -21.36 -3.49 -5.90
N LEU A 245 -20.51 -3.21 -4.92
CA LEU A 245 -20.09 -4.12 -3.86
C LEU A 245 -20.79 -3.84 -2.52
N GLY A 246 -21.71 -2.86 -2.46
CA GLY A 246 -22.47 -2.53 -1.25
C GLY A 246 -21.83 -1.49 -0.34
N PHE A 247 -20.69 -0.89 -0.72
CA PHE A 247 -20.10 0.21 0.06
C PHE A 247 -20.98 1.46 -0.02
N LYS A 248 -21.17 2.13 1.12
CA LYS A 248 -21.94 3.37 1.28
C LYS A 248 -21.04 4.51 1.74
N MET A 249 -21.39 5.76 1.41
CA MET A 249 -20.61 6.93 1.82
C MET A 249 -20.77 7.21 3.32
N VAL A 250 -19.66 7.53 3.99
CA VAL A 250 -19.67 7.98 5.40
C VAL A 250 -19.83 9.50 5.41
N GLU A 251 -21.08 9.97 5.48
CA GLU A 251 -21.39 11.40 5.34
C GLU A 251 -20.65 12.29 6.37
N LEU A 252 -20.50 11.80 7.61
CA LEU A 252 -19.77 12.48 8.70
C LEU A 252 -18.30 12.78 8.38
N ALA A 253 -17.67 12.00 7.49
CA ALA A 253 -16.29 12.21 7.07
C ALA A 253 -16.16 13.26 5.95
N THR A 254 -17.24 13.57 5.23
CA THR A 254 -17.25 14.47 4.06
C THR A 254 -16.67 15.87 4.33
N PRO A 255 -16.96 16.56 5.45
CA PRO A 255 -16.39 17.87 5.74
C PRO A 255 -14.86 17.82 5.91
N GLN A 256 -14.34 16.73 6.50
CA GLN A 256 -12.91 16.54 6.77
C GLN A 256 -12.15 16.25 5.46
N LEU A 257 -12.73 15.42 4.59
CA LEU A 257 -12.14 14.94 3.34
C LEU A 257 -12.40 15.85 2.13
N SER A 258 -13.13 16.95 2.30
CA SER A 258 -13.43 17.89 1.21
C SER A 258 -12.18 18.59 0.67
N ARG A 259 -11.16 18.82 1.51
CA ARG A 259 -9.88 19.43 1.09
C ARG A 259 -9.08 18.50 0.18
N ASP A 260 -9.03 17.22 0.55
CA ASP A 260 -8.29 16.18 -0.17
C ASP A 260 -9.07 15.60 -1.36
N LYS A 261 -10.29 16.11 -1.60
CA LYS A 261 -11.21 15.67 -2.66
C LYS A 261 -11.45 14.16 -2.63
N MET A 262 -11.64 13.61 -1.43
CA MET A 262 -11.96 12.19 -1.24
C MET A 262 -13.39 11.99 -0.71
N TYR A 263 -13.85 10.76 -0.81
CA TYR A 263 -14.93 10.18 -0.02
C TYR A 263 -14.36 9.01 0.79
N LEU A 264 -14.84 8.85 2.02
CA LEU A 264 -14.70 7.62 2.78
C LEU A 264 -15.95 6.78 2.55
N LEU A 265 -15.76 5.53 2.13
CA LEU A 265 -16.84 4.57 1.97
C LEU A 265 -16.68 3.45 3.01
N CYS A 266 -17.80 2.91 3.50
CA CYS A 266 -17.87 1.80 4.43
C CYS A 266 -18.73 0.66 3.86
N TYR A 267 -18.26 -0.57 4.01
CA TYR A 267 -19.00 -1.81 3.83
C TYR A 267 -19.29 -2.41 5.21
N ILE A 268 -20.55 -2.74 5.46
CA ILE A 268 -21.03 -3.46 6.63
C ILE A 268 -21.64 -4.77 6.11
N PRO A 269 -21.32 -5.95 6.68
CA PRO A 269 -21.81 -7.25 6.21
C PRO A 269 -23.33 -7.42 6.16
#